data_AF-F0GHK7-F1
#
_entry.id   AF-F0GHK7-F1
#
_cell.length_a   1.000
_cell.length_b   1.000
_cell.length_c   1.000
_cell.angle_alpha   90.00
_cell.angle_beta   90.00
_cell.angle_gamma   90.00
#
_symmetry.space_group_name_H-M   'P 1'
#
loop_
_entity.id
_entity.type
_entity.pdbx_description
1 polymer ?
#
loop_
_entity_poly.entity_id
_entity_poly.type
_entity_poly.pdbx_seq_one_letter_code
_entity_poly.pdbx_strand_id
1 'polypeptide(L)'
;MTALAARIRAWGRELGFGAIGISDTDLSDAEAGLAAWLEAGCHGEMDYMAKHGMKRARPAELVAGTRRVISARLAYLPAQTLAGDAP
;
A
#
# COMPACT_ATOMS: atom_id res chain seq x y z
N MET A 1 8.15 11.13 -17.60
CA MET A 1 7.85 10.36 -16.37
C MET A 1 7.57 8.88 -16.63
N THR A 2 7.07 8.51 -17.82
CA THR A 2 6.75 7.14 -18.25
C THR A 2 7.92 6.16 -18.22
N ALA A 3 9.13 6.60 -18.60
CA ALA A 3 10.32 5.74 -18.61
C ALA A 3 10.74 5.24 -17.22
N LEU A 4 10.70 6.11 -16.19
CA LEU A 4 11.01 5.70 -14.82
C LEU A 4 9.95 4.76 -14.26
N ALA A 5 8.68 5.05 -14.50
CA ALA A 5 7.58 4.17 -14.08
C ALA A 5 7.70 2.77 -14.72
N ALA A 6 8.11 2.69 -15.99
CA ALA A 6 8.38 1.43 -16.67
C ALA A 6 9.56 0.67 -16.04
N ARG A 7 10.66 1.37 -15.73
CA ARG A 7 11.83 0.80 -15.05
C ARG A 7 11.49 0.25 -13.66
N ILE A 8 10.73 1.00 -12.86
CA ILE A 8 10.28 0.55 -11.53
C ILE A 8 9.48 -0.75 -11.64
N ARG A 9 8.58 -0.87 -12.63
CA ARG A 9 7.84 -2.11 -12.87
C ARG A 9 8.73 -3.26 -13.33
N ALA A 10 9.75 -2.97 -14.15
CA ALA A 10 10.72 -3.98 -14.58
C ALA A 10 11.52 -4.51 -13.38
N TRP A 11 12.10 -3.62 -12.57
CA TRP A 11 12.81 -3.97 -11.34
C TRP A 11 11.94 -4.76 -10.37
N GLY A 12 10.67 -4.38 -10.21
CA GLY A 12 9.76 -5.13 -9.35
C GLY A 12 9.62 -6.59 -9.75
N ARG A 13 9.51 -6.88 -11.05
CA ARG A 13 9.45 -8.26 -11.55
C ARG A 13 10.77 -8.99 -11.36
N GLU A 14 11.90 -8.33 -11.63
CA GLU A 14 13.24 -8.90 -11.44
C GLU A 14 13.50 -9.28 -9.98
N LEU A 15 12.95 -8.50 -9.04
CA LEU A 15 13.01 -8.76 -7.59
C LEU A 15 11.98 -9.81 -7.11
N GLY A 16 11.15 -10.37 -8.01
CA GLY A 16 10.17 -11.40 -7.69
C GLY A 16 8.83 -10.89 -7.13
N PHE A 17 8.54 -9.58 -7.21
CA PHE A 17 7.21 -9.09 -6.87
C PHE A 17 6.19 -9.48 -7.95
N GLY A 18 5.02 -9.92 -7.51
CA GLY A 18 3.92 -10.31 -8.41
C GLY A 18 3.26 -9.11 -9.10
N ALA A 19 3.26 -7.94 -8.48
CA ALA A 19 2.79 -6.70 -9.10
C ALA A 19 3.41 -5.45 -8.46
N ILE A 20 3.54 -4.38 -9.25
CA ILE A 20 3.90 -3.04 -8.79
C ILE A 20 2.85 -2.03 -9.24
N GLY A 21 2.27 -1.29 -8.30
CA GLY A 21 1.37 -0.15 -8.53
C GLY A 21 2.06 1.17 -8.21
N ILE A 22 1.70 2.24 -8.93
CA ILE A 22 2.16 3.61 -8.64
C ILE A 22 0.94 4.51 -8.62
N SER A 23 0.69 5.16 -7.49
CA SER A 23 -0.39 6.14 -7.32
C SER A 23 0.16 7.53 -7.02
N ASP A 24 -0.68 8.55 -7.13
CA ASP A 24 -0.42 9.83 -6.49
C ASP A 24 -0.55 9.72 -4.96
N THR A 25 -0.46 10.87 -4.31
CA THR A 25 -0.50 11.03 -2.84
C THR A 25 -1.76 11.74 -2.38
N ASP A 26 -2.73 11.97 -3.28
CA ASP A 26 -3.97 12.61 -2.90
C ASP A 26 -4.89 11.57 -2.27
N LEU A 27 -5.16 11.75 -0.98
CA LEU A 27 -6.01 10.87 -0.18
C LEU A 27 -7.19 11.65 0.41
N SER A 28 -7.47 12.84 -0.11
CA SER A 28 -8.51 13.74 0.42
C SER A 28 -9.87 13.03 0.52
N ASP A 29 -10.22 12.24 -0.49
CA ASP A 29 -11.48 11.48 -0.53
C ASP A 29 -11.53 10.34 0.51
N ALA A 30 -10.37 9.83 0.93
CA ALA A 30 -10.27 8.73 1.89
C ALA A 30 -10.21 9.22 3.35
N GLU A 31 -9.87 10.49 3.61
CA GLU A 31 -9.72 11.04 4.96
C GLU A 31 -11.00 10.87 5.79
N ALA A 32 -12.16 11.22 5.22
CA ALA A 32 -13.44 11.15 5.92
C ALA A 32 -13.81 9.70 6.31
N GLY A 33 -13.58 8.75 5.41
CA GLY A 33 -13.81 7.33 5.67
C GLY A 33 -12.89 6.79 6.77
N LEU A 34 -11.61 7.18 6.76
CA LEU A 34 -10.65 6.81 7.80
C LEU A 34 -11.07 7.38 9.17
N ALA A 35 -11.48 8.64 9.22
CA ALA A 35 -11.93 9.27 10.46
C ALA A 35 -13.15 8.55 11.04
N ALA A 36 -14.17 8.29 10.23
CA ALA A 36 -15.37 7.56 10.66
C ALA A 36 -15.04 6.13 11.16
N TRP A 37 -14.13 5.44 10.48
CA TRP A 37 -13.70 4.09 10.87
C TRP A 37 -12.92 4.09 12.21
N LEU A 38 -12.10 5.11 12.46
CA LEU A 38 -11.39 5.27 13.73
C LEU A 38 -12.34 5.58 14.89
N GLU A 39 -13.28 6.51 14.69
CA GLU A 39 -14.32 6.87 15.68
C GLU A 39 -15.23 5.68 16.03
N ALA A 40 -15.52 4.82 15.04
CA ALA A 40 -16.31 3.61 15.25
C ALA A 40 -15.55 2.50 16.00
N GLY A 41 -14.30 2.71 16.42
CA GLY A 41 -13.50 1.72 17.13
C GLY A 41 -13.10 0.51 16.27
N CYS A 42 -13.18 0.62 14.95
CA CYS A 42 -12.89 -0.51 14.05
C CYS A 42 -11.39 -0.88 14.00
N HIS A 43 -10.54 -0.15 14.70
CA HIS A 43 -9.12 -0.46 14.88
C HIS A 43 -8.85 -1.52 15.96
N GLY A 44 -9.86 -1.94 16.73
CA GLY A 44 -9.69 -2.90 17.82
C GLY A 44 -8.61 -2.42 18.81
N GLU A 45 -7.71 -3.31 19.21
CA GLU A 45 -6.61 -3.00 20.13
C GLU A 45 -5.43 -2.25 19.48
N MET A 46 -5.54 -1.85 18.20
CA MET A 46 -4.48 -1.15 17.49
C MET A 46 -4.46 0.35 17.84
N ASP A 47 -4.21 0.69 19.10
CA ASP A 47 -4.13 2.07 19.60
C ASP A 47 -3.22 2.98 18.76
N TYR A 48 -2.16 2.42 18.18
CA TYR A 48 -1.23 3.15 17.33
C TYR A 48 -1.86 3.63 16.02
N MET A 49 -2.99 3.05 15.58
CA MET A 49 -3.77 3.53 14.45
C MET A 49 -4.48 4.83 14.79
N ALA A 50 -5.14 4.89 15.96
CA ALA A 50 -5.76 6.11 16.46
C ALA A 50 -4.71 7.19 16.81
N LYS A 51 -3.61 6.82 17.51
CA LYS A 51 -2.54 7.77 17.90
C LYS A 51 -1.86 8.47 16.74
N HIS A 52 -1.71 7.79 15.60
CA HIS A 52 -1.12 8.39 14.39
C HIS A 52 -2.16 8.88 13.38
N GLY A 53 -3.46 8.79 13.72
CA GLY A 53 -4.65 9.17 12.96
C GLY A 53 -4.42 9.62 11.52
N MET A 54 -4.52 10.94 11.30
CA MET A 54 -4.53 11.54 9.95
C MET A 54 -3.16 11.60 9.28
N LYS A 55 -2.06 11.40 10.02
CA LYS A 55 -0.71 11.34 9.42
C LYS A 55 -0.62 10.24 8.34
N ARG A 56 -1.46 9.21 8.46
CA ARG A 56 -1.59 8.09 7.50
C ARG A 56 -2.22 8.52 6.17
N ALA A 57 -3.12 9.49 6.20
CA ALA A 57 -3.75 10.04 5.00
C ALA A 57 -2.98 11.22 4.42
N ARG A 58 -1.88 11.66 5.07
CA ARG A 58 -1.11 12.84 4.69
C ARG A 58 0.36 12.50 4.46
N PRO A 59 0.72 11.98 3.28
CA PRO A 59 2.09 11.55 2.99
C PRO A 59 3.16 12.63 3.21
N ALA A 60 2.82 13.91 3.02
CA ALA A 60 3.72 15.03 3.25
C ALA A 60 4.09 15.23 4.74
N GLU A 61 3.22 14.86 5.67
CA GLU A 61 3.50 14.90 7.11
C GLU A 61 4.39 13.73 7.55
N LEU A 62 4.41 12.63 6.78
CA LEU A 62 5.29 11.51 7.01
C LEU A 62 6.71 11.79 6.51
N VAL A 63 6.83 12.17 5.23
CA VAL A 63 8.09 12.57 4.61
C VAL A 63 7.83 13.77 3.70
N ALA A 64 8.47 14.89 4.02
CA ALA A 64 8.34 16.12 3.23
C ALA A 64 8.80 15.87 1.79
N GLY A 65 8.04 16.39 0.82
CA GLY A 65 8.34 16.22 -0.61
C GLY A 65 7.90 14.89 -1.22
N THR A 66 7.13 14.04 -0.51
CA THR A 66 6.54 12.83 -1.10
C THR A 66 5.67 13.17 -2.30
N ARG A 67 5.86 12.48 -3.44
CA ARG A 67 5.14 12.75 -4.71
C ARG A 67 4.28 11.58 -5.19
N ARG A 68 4.70 10.35 -4.92
CA ARG A 68 4.08 9.12 -5.42
C ARG A 68 4.25 8.03 -4.37
N VAL A 69 3.29 7.12 -4.30
CA VAL A 69 3.39 5.89 -3.53
C VAL A 69 3.63 4.73 -4.49
N ILE A 70 4.58 3.86 -4.16
CA ILE A 70 4.88 2.64 -4.92
C ILE A 70 4.45 1.46 -4.05
N SER A 71 3.48 0.69 -4.53
CA SER A 71 2.97 -0.49 -3.82
C SER A 71 3.50 -1.74 -4.49
N ALA A 72 4.14 -2.61 -3.72
CA ALA A 72 4.62 -3.91 -4.18
C ALA A 72 3.75 -5.03 -3.60
N ARG A 73 3.32 -5.97 -4.45
CA ARG A 73 2.53 -7.13 -4.06
C ARG A 73 3.35 -8.40 -4.17
N LEU A 74 3.27 -9.22 -3.14
CA LEU A 74 3.75 -10.60 -3.15
C LEU A 74 2.59 -11.54 -2.83
N ALA A 75 2.50 -12.67 -3.54
CA ALA A 75 1.57 -13.73 -3.17
C ALA A 75 2.14 -14.46 -1.94
N TYR A 76 1.40 -14.45 -0.84
CA TYR A 76 1.81 -15.14 0.38
C TYR A 76 1.66 -16.66 0.27
N LEU A 77 0.64 -17.13 -0.46
CA LEU A 77 0.43 -18.55 -0.68
C LEU A 77 1.48 -19.08 -1.68
N PRO A 78 2.22 -20.16 -1.34
CA PRO A 78 3.17 -20.76 -2.26
C PRO A 78 2.49 -21.23 -3.54
N ALA A 79 3.14 -21.01 -4.68
CA ALA A 79 2.62 -21.44 -5.99
C ALA A 79 2.37 -22.96 -6.06
N GLN A 80 3.15 -23.74 -5.32
CA GLN A 80 3.01 -25.19 -5.21
C GLN A 80 1.64 -25.59 -4.62
N THR A 81 1.14 -24.81 -3.64
CA THR A 81 -0.19 -25.05 -3.06
C THR A 81 -1.32 -24.77 -4.06
N LEU A 82 -1.10 -23.87 -5.02
CA LEU A 82 -2.07 -23.54 -6.06
C LEU A 82 -2.04 -24.49 -7.26
N ALA A 83 -0.92 -25.19 -7.48
CA ALA A 83 -0.77 -26.13 -8.59
C ALA A 83 -1.58 -27.42 -8.38
N GLY A 84 -2.04 -27.67 -7.14
CA GLY A 84 -2.61 -28.95 -6.74
C GLY A 84 -1.52 -30.02 -6.73
N ASP A 85 -1.47 -30.84 -5.69
CA ASP A 85 -0.82 -32.14 -5.81
C ASP A 85 -1.60 -32.93 -6.88
N ALA A 86 -1.15 -32.81 -8.14
CA ALA A 86 -1.49 -33.77 -9.16
C ALA A 86 -0.79 -35.09 -8.77
N PRO A 87 -1.53 -36.20 -8.62
CA PRO A 87 -0.92 -37.52 -8.42
C PRO A 87 -0.03 -37.92 -9.60
#